data_AF-A0A349GPX3-F1
#
_entry.id   AF-A0A349GPX3-F1
#
_cell.length_a   1.000
_cell.length_b   1.000
_cell.length_c   1.000
_cell.angle_alpha   90.00
_cell.angle_beta   90.00
_cell.angle_gamma   90.00
#
_symmetry.space_group_name_H-M   'P 1'
#
loop_
_entity.id
_entity.type
_entity.pdbx_description
1 polymer ?
#
loop_
_entity_poly.entity_id
_entity_poly.type
_entity_poly.pdbx_seq_one_letter_code
_entity_poly.pdbx_strand_id
1 'polypeptide(L)'
;MYHCFSGKRFLKLIVIDITIIAMVVGFIKFSGIDWSALDYESEKDGIFLPVIMYHSIVDDSSKINQYTVTPEIIENDMKYLKNQGFETVLTEELLQYIENDVPLPEKPVMITLDDGFYNNFCYLVPLLEKYDMKAVISVVGEFVDSASQRDAHVPEY
;
A
#
# COMPACT_ATOMS: atom_id res chain seq x y z
N MET A 1 -30.37 44.55 48.24
CA MET A 1 -29.68 43.26 48.49
C MET A 1 -30.33 42.21 47.60
N TYR A 2 -29.74 41.90 46.45
CA TYR A 2 -30.25 40.83 45.58
C TYR A 2 -29.89 39.48 46.18
N HIS A 3 -30.91 38.68 46.52
CA HIS A 3 -30.76 37.29 46.96
C HIS A 3 -30.36 36.43 45.76
N CYS A 4 -29.06 36.43 45.46
CA CYS A 4 -28.48 35.61 44.41
C CYS A 4 -28.20 34.21 44.97
N PHE A 5 -28.74 33.19 44.31
CA PHE A 5 -28.48 31.77 44.51
C PHE A 5 -29.20 31.07 45.69
N SER A 6 -30.25 30.31 45.34
CA SER A 6 -30.86 29.30 46.22
C SER A 6 -30.34 27.94 45.79
N GLY A 7 -29.66 27.20 46.67
CA GLY A 7 -29.14 25.86 46.35
C GLY A 7 -30.22 24.89 45.84
N LYS A 8 -31.48 25.08 46.25
CA LYS A 8 -32.62 24.33 45.73
C LYS A 8 -32.94 24.64 44.26
N ARG A 9 -32.71 25.89 43.81
CA ARG A 9 -32.84 26.28 42.39
C ARG A 9 -31.68 25.71 41.57
N PHE A 10 -30.46 25.73 42.10
CA PHE A 10 -29.31 25.14 41.42
C PHE A 10 -29.46 23.63 41.24
N LEU A 11 -29.87 22.91 42.28
CA LEU A 11 -30.12 21.47 42.17
C LEU A 11 -31.23 21.13 41.17
N LYS A 12 -32.29 21.95 41.11
CA LYS A 12 -33.35 21.80 40.10
C LYS A 12 -32.82 21.97 38.68
N LEU A 13 -31.92 22.93 38.44
CA LEU A 13 -31.32 23.14 37.12
C LEU A 13 -30.46 21.94 36.71
N ILE A 14 -29.62 21.41 37.62
CA ILE A 14 -28.83 20.20 37.36
C ILE A 14 -29.72 19.02 36.99
N VAL A 15 -30.82 18.81 37.72
CA VAL A 15 -31.74 17.71 37.42
C VAL A 15 -32.37 17.90 36.03
N ILE A 16 -32.78 19.13 35.68
CA ILE A 16 -33.31 19.44 34.35
C ILE A 16 -32.27 19.13 33.26
N ASP A 17 -31.03 19.57 33.44
CA ASP A 17 -29.95 19.35 32.48
C ASP A 17 -29.68 17.85 32.28
N ILE A 18 -29.59 17.08 33.37
CA ILE A 18 -29.42 15.61 33.31
C ILE A 18 -30.59 14.96 32.56
N THR A 19 -31.82 15.42 32.82
CA THR A 19 -33.01 14.86 32.18
C THR A 19 -33.02 15.16 30.68
N ILE A 20 -32.65 16.38 30.28
CA ILE A 20 -32.53 16.77 28.87
C ILE A 20 -31.47 15.92 28.18
N ILE A 21 -30.29 15.76 28.79
CA ILE A 21 -29.20 14.93 28.25
C ILE A 21 -29.68 13.49 28.07
N ALA A 22 -30.37 12.92 29.07
CA ALA A 22 -30.89 11.56 28.99
C ALA A 22 -31.95 11.40 27.87
N MET A 23 -32.83 12.38 27.66
CA MET A 23 -33.80 12.37 26.56
C MET A 23 -33.11 12.47 25.20
N VAL A 24 -32.07 13.29 25.07
CA VAL A 24 -31.30 13.42 23.82
C VAL A 24 -30.58 12.12 23.49
N VAL A 25 -29.92 11.49 24.47
CA VAL A 25 -29.27 10.18 24.29
C VAL A 25 -30.29 9.09 23.95
N GLY A 26 -31.45 9.08 24.61
CA GLY A 26 -32.53 8.14 24.32
C GLY A 26 -33.09 8.32 22.91
N PHE A 27 -33.31 9.57 22.48
CA PHE A 27 -33.78 9.90 21.14
C PHE A 27 -32.77 9.48 20.08
N ILE A 28 -31.48 9.75 20.31
CA ILE A 28 -30.37 9.31 19.47
C ILE A 28 -30.36 7.78 19.29
N LYS A 29 -30.53 7.01 20.38
CA LYS A 29 -30.58 5.55 20.31
C LYS A 29 -31.85 5.04 19.61
N PHE A 30 -32.97 5.73 19.80
CA PHE A 30 -34.25 5.37 19.21
C PHE A 30 -34.36 5.71 17.72
N SER A 31 -33.71 6.79 17.28
CA SER A 31 -33.74 7.24 15.88
C SER A 31 -32.96 6.33 14.93
N GLY A 32 -32.27 5.30 15.44
CA GLY A 32 -31.47 4.37 14.62
C GLY A 32 -30.29 5.04 13.94
N ILE A 33 -29.88 6.23 14.42
CA ILE A 33 -28.68 6.90 13.95
C ILE A 33 -27.51 6.07 14.47
N ASP A 34 -26.87 5.36 13.56
CA ASP A 34 -25.64 4.64 13.83
C ASP A 34 -24.52 5.67 14.05
N TRP A 35 -24.04 5.75 15.30
CA TRP A 35 -22.95 6.64 15.69
C TRP A 35 -21.57 6.03 15.41
N SER A 36 -21.51 4.95 14.62
CA SER A 36 -20.26 4.34 14.11
C SER A 36 -19.31 5.34 13.45
N ALA A 37 -19.81 6.49 12.96
CA ALA A 37 -18.98 7.58 12.46
C ALA A 37 -18.11 8.30 13.53
N LEU A 38 -18.49 8.24 14.82
CA LEU A 38 -17.65 8.72 15.94
C LEU A 38 -16.69 7.65 16.46
N ASP A 39 -17.00 6.37 16.24
CA ASP A 39 -16.11 5.23 16.50
C ASP A 39 -15.16 4.98 15.32
N TYR A 40 -14.85 6.01 14.52
CA TYR A 40 -13.73 6.03 13.57
C TYR A 40 -12.40 6.09 14.34
N GLU A 41 -12.17 5.12 15.22
CA GLU A 41 -10.85 4.57 15.40
C GLU A 41 -10.45 4.01 14.03
N SER A 42 -9.32 4.47 13.50
CA SER A 42 -8.67 3.87 12.34
C SER A 42 -8.27 2.44 12.71
N GLU A 43 -9.20 1.49 12.72
CA GLU A 43 -8.87 0.08 12.67
C GLU A 43 -7.95 -0.12 11.46
N LYS A 44 -6.84 -0.83 11.68
CA LYS A 44 -5.88 -1.16 10.63
C LYS A 44 -6.51 -2.18 9.67
N ASP A 45 -7.47 -1.73 8.86
CA ASP A 45 -8.19 -2.56 7.88
C ASP A 45 -7.37 -2.81 6.60
N GLY A 46 -6.16 -2.23 6.51
CA GLY A 46 -5.25 -2.41 5.39
C GLY A 46 -4.12 -3.39 5.68
N ILE A 47 -3.74 -4.18 4.68
CA ILE A 47 -2.49 -4.95 4.68
C ILE A 47 -1.30 -4.06 4.30
N PHE A 48 -0.16 -4.21 4.99
CA PHE A 48 1.06 -3.49 4.63
C PHE A 48 1.69 -4.11 3.39
N LEU A 49 1.83 -3.32 2.32
CA LEU A 49 2.43 -3.72 1.05
C LEU A 49 3.71 -2.90 0.79
N PRO A 50 4.91 -3.45 1.04
CA PRO A 50 6.16 -2.88 0.55
C PRO A 50 6.20 -2.93 -0.98
N VAL A 51 6.72 -1.85 -1.58
CA VAL A 51 6.99 -1.77 -3.02
C VAL A 51 8.49 -1.54 -3.22
N ILE A 52 9.14 -2.44 -3.93
CA ILE A 52 10.55 -2.37 -4.28
C ILE A 52 10.64 -2.04 -5.77
N MET A 53 11.21 -0.89 -6.09
CA MET A 53 11.35 -0.41 -7.46
C MET A 53 12.81 -0.51 -7.91
N TYR A 54 13.04 -0.97 -9.13
CA TYR A 54 14.32 -0.92 -9.84
C TYR A 54 14.15 -0.10 -11.14
N HIS A 55 15.23 0.42 -11.71
CA HIS A 55 15.17 1.02 -13.06
C HIS A 55 15.82 0.08 -14.10
N SER A 56 17.14 -0.15 -14.00
CA SER A 56 17.91 -0.88 -15.01
C SER A 56 18.85 -1.92 -14.40
N ILE A 57 19.01 -3.06 -15.10
CA ILE A 57 19.85 -4.18 -14.66
C ILE A 57 21.08 -4.31 -15.56
N VAL A 58 22.27 -4.13 -14.99
CA VAL A 58 23.55 -4.13 -15.73
C VAL A 58 24.44 -5.27 -15.28
N ASP A 59 25.00 -6.02 -16.23
CA ASP A 59 25.98 -7.09 -15.96
C ASP A 59 27.42 -6.54 -15.88
N ASP A 60 27.57 -5.41 -15.17
CA ASP A 60 28.85 -4.78 -14.90
C ASP A 60 28.76 -4.00 -13.59
N SER A 61 29.41 -4.53 -12.56
CA SER A 61 29.42 -3.92 -11.22
C SER A 61 30.02 -2.51 -11.21
N SER A 62 30.84 -2.14 -12.21
CA SER A 62 31.38 -0.78 -12.33
C SER A 62 30.33 0.24 -12.79
N LYS A 63 29.21 -0.22 -13.36
CA LYS A 63 28.09 0.62 -13.82
C LYS A 63 27.00 0.82 -12.76
N ILE A 64 27.16 0.25 -11.55
CA ILE A 64 26.22 0.45 -10.44
C ILE A 64 26.16 1.93 -10.05
N ASN A 65 24.94 2.45 -9.94
CA ASN A 65 24.65 3.80 -9.47
C ASN A 65 23.26 3.84 -8.82
N GLN A 66 22.72 5.04 -8.58
CA GLN A 66 21.41 5.21 -7.93
C GLN A 66 20.22 4.63 -8.72
N TYR A 67 20.39 4.28 -9.99
CA TYR A 67 19.34 3.73 -10.88
C TYR A 67 19.69 2.35 -11.45
N THR A 68 20.89 1.81 -11.18
CA THR A 68 21.34 0.55 -11.79
C THR A 68 21.78 -0.44 -10.73
N VAL A 69 21.39 -1.70 -10.93
CA VAL A 69 21.79 -2.82 -10.08
C VAL A 69 22.28 -3.98 -10.93
N THR A 70 23.00 -4.91 -10.32
CA THR A 70 23.42 -6.14 -11.00
C THR A 70 22.40 -7.26 -10.81
N PRO A 71 22.41 -8.30 -11.67
CA PRO A 71 21.61 -9.51 -11.45
C PRO A 71 21.88 -10.15 -10.08
N GLU A 72 23.12 -10.07 -9.57
CA GLU A 72 23.50 -10.59 -8.26
C GLU A 72 22.78 -9.87 -7.10
N ILE A 73 22.67 -8.54 -7.16
CA ILE A 73 21.96 -7.74 -6.14
C ILE A 73 20.49 -8.15 -6.11
N ILE A 74 19.83 -8.18 -7.28
CA ILE A 74 18.42 -8.56 -7.39
C ILE A 74 18.21 -10.00 -6.91
N GLU A 75 19.08 -10.92 -7.28
CA GLU A 75 18.97 -12.30 -6.82
C GLU A 75 19.09 -12.38 -5.28
N ASN A 76 19.96 -11.59 -4.67
CA ASN A 76 20.08 -11.54 -3.21
C ASN A 76 18.83 -10.96 -2.54
N ASP A 77 18.22 -9.93 -3.13
CA ASP A 77 16.94 -9.39 -2.67
C ASP A 77 15.82 -10.44 -2.76
N MET A 78 15.71 -11.16 -3.88
CA MET A 78 14.73 -12.24 -4.05
C MET A 78 14.93 -13.39 -3.06
N LYS A 79 16.19 -13.82 -2.83
CA LYS A 79 16.51 -14.81 -1.79
C LYS A 79 16.07 -14.33 -0.41
N TYR A 80 16.34 -13.07 -0.08
CA TYR A 80 15.93 -12.49 1.19
C TYR A 80 14.40 -12.52 1.35
N LEU A 81 13.66 -12.01 0.35
CA LEU A 81 12.20 -11.99 0.35
C LEU A 81 11.62 -13.39 0.55
N LYS A 82 12.09 -14.37 -0.23
CA LYS A 82 11.67 -15.78 -0.10
C LYS A 82 11.95 -16.36 1.28
N ASN A 83 13.16 -16.12 1.82
CA ASN A 83 13.56 -16.62 3.13
C ASN A 83 12.76 -15.98 4.29
N GLN A 84 12.28 -14.75 4.11
CA GLN A 84 11.41 -14.08 5.08
C GLN A 84 9.92 -14.39 4.90
N GLY A 85 9.57 -15.18 3.87
CA GLY A 85 8.21 -15.60 3.56
C GLY A 85 7.37 -14.51 2.89
N PHE A 86 7.99 -13.58 2.18
CA PHE A 86 7.25 -12.64 1.33
C PHE A 86 6.78 -13.31 0.05
N GLU A 87 5.58 -12.91 -0.40
CA GLU A 87 4.98 -13.37 -1.65
C GLU A 87 4.75 -12.17 -2.57
N THR A 88 5.26 -12.27 -3.80
CA THR A 88 5.13 -11.19 -4.77
C THR A 88 3.72 -11.10 -5.34
N VAL A 89 3.16 -9.89 -5.42
CA VAL A 89 1.83 -9.63 -5.96
C VAL A 89 1.88 -8.71 -7.18
N LEU A 90 0.94 -8.90 -8.11
CA LEU A 90 0.73 -8.05 -9.27
C LEU A 90 -0.26 -6.92 -8.98
N THR A 91 -0.28 -5.89 -9.83
CA THR A 91 -1.26 -4.80 -9.75
C THR A 91 -2.70 -5.31 -9.84
N GLU A 92 -2.96 -6.37 -10.63
CA GLU A 92 -4.29 -6.99 -10.70
C GLU A 92 -4.73 -7.58 -9.36
N GLU A 93 -3.84 -8.24 -8.63
CA GLU A 93 -4.13 -8.80 -7.31
C GLU A 93 -4.41 -7.67 -6.29
N LEU A 94 -3.67 -6.57 -6.38
CA LEU A 94 -3.92 -5.37 -5.57
C LEU A 94 -5.29 -4.75 -5.89
N LEU A 95 -5.70 -4.68 -7.16
CA LEU A 95 -7.02 -4.19 -7.55
C LEU A 95 -8.14 -5.11 -7.02
N GLN A 96 -7.96 -6.43 -7.10
CA GLN A 96 -8.90 -7.39 -6.55
C GLN A 96 -9.06 -7.25 -5.02
N TYR A 97 -7.98 -6.94 -4.30
CA TYR A 97 -8.03 -6.65 -2.87
C TYR A 97 -8.82 -5.39 -2.56
N ILE A 98 -8.62 -4.32 -3.33
CA ILE A 98 -9.28 -3.03 -3.10
C ILE A 98 -10.76 -3.05 -3.51
N GLU A 99 -11.08 -3.66 -4.64
CA GLU A 99 -12.41 -3.56 -5.28
C GLU A 99 -13.34 -4.71 -4.91
N ASN A 100 -12.79 -5.89 -4.61
CA ASN A 100 -13.55 -7.13 -4.48
C ASN A 100 -13.26 -7.90 -3.18
N ASP A 101 -12.56 -7.28 -2.21
CA ASP A 101 -12.19 -7.88 -0.92
C ASP A 101 -11.44 -9.23 -1.05
N VAL A 102 -10.76 -9.46 -2.17
CA VAL A 102 -9.94 -10.67 -2.36
C VAL A 102 -8.65 -10.53 -1.56
N PRO A 103 -8.36 -11.41 -0.58
CA PRO A 103 -7.21 -11.23 0.29
C PRO A 103 -5.89 -11.35 -0.48
N LEU A 104 -4.93 -10.46 -0.17
CA LEU A 104 -3.53 -10.64 -0.53
C LEU A 104 -2.88 -11.71 0.38
N PRO A 105 -1.71 -12.25 0.01
CA PRO A 105 -0.89 -13.08 0.90
C PRO A 105 -0.58 -12.37 2.22
N GLU A 106 -0.26 -13.13 3.28
CA GLU A 106 0.02 -12.57 4.62
C GLU A 106 1.19 -11.57 4.63
N LYS A 107 2.20 -11.81 3.79
CA LYS A 107 3.37 -10.95 3.61
C LYS A 107 3.52 -10.55 2.14
N PRO A 108 2.65 -9.68 1.62
CA PRO A 108 2.71 -9.32 0.21
C PRO A 108 3.90 -8.39 -0.01
N VAL A 109 4.50 -8.44 -1.20
CA VAL A 109 5.50 -7.47 -1.67
C VAL A 109 5.27 -7.22 -3.15
N MET A 110 5.47 -5.99 -3.63
CA MET A 110 5.43 -5.70 -5.06
C MET A 110 6.83 -5.36 -5.55
N ILE A 111 7.27 -6.03 -6.62
CA ILE A 111 8.51 -5.70 -7.32
C ILE A 111 8.12 -4.95 -8.60
N THR A 112 8.62 -3.73 -8.77
CA THR A 112 8.36 -2.91 -9.96
C THR A 112 9.66 -2.54 -10.68
N LEU A 113 9.56 -2.33 -11.99
CA LEU A 113 10.64 -1.81 -12.80
C LEU A 113 10.12 -0.69 -13.69
N ASP A 114 10.77 0.45 -13.60
CA ASP A 114 10.39 1.63 -14.37
C ASP A 114 11.17 1.72 -15.70
N ASP A 115 10.75 2.65 -16.55
CA ASP A 115 11.29 3.00 -17.87
C ASP A 115 11.11 1.94 -18.99
N GLY A 116 11.15 0.65 -18.68
CA GLY A 116 10.98 -0.42 -19.66
C GLY A 116 12.25 -0.77 -20.43
N PHE A 117 13.42 -0.71 -19.79
CA PHE A 117 14.69 -1.13 -20.40
C PHE A 117 14.66 -2.60 -20.83
N TYR A 118 15.26 -2.94 -21.98
CA TYR A 118 15.31 -4.32 -22.48
C TYR A 118 16.08 -5.27 -21.54
N ASN A 119 17.09 -4.75 -20.84
CA ASN A 119 17.86 -5.52 -19.86
C ASN A 119 17.04 -5.96 -18.63
N ASN A 120 15.94 -5.25 -18.32
CA ASN A 120 14.97 -5.67 -17.31
C ASN A 120 14.39 -7.03 -17.67
N PHE A 121 13.93 -7.20 -18.92
CA PHE A 121 13.41 -8.47 -19.40
C PHE A 121 14.51 -9.56 -19.39
N CYS A 122 15.69 -9.27 -19.93
CA CYS A 122 16.76 -10.27 -20.07
C CYS A 122 17.26 -10.83 -18.74
N TYR A 123 17.48 -9.98 -17.74
CA TYR A 123 18.09 -10.40 -16.48
C TYR A 123 17.07 -10.77 -15.42
N LEU A 124 15.89 -10.14 -15.40
CA LEU A 124 14.91 -10.36 -14.34
C LEU A 124 14.07 -11.61 -14.56
N VAL A 125 13.60 -11.87 -15.79
CA VAL A 125 12.66 -12.97 -16.07
C VAL A 125 13.21 -14.33 -15.62
N PRO A 126 14.48 -14.70 -15.91
CA PRO A 126 15.02 -15.97 -15.41
C PRO A 126 15.09 -16.05 -13.89
N LEU A 127 15.29 -14.91 -13.21
CA LEU A 127 15.30 -14.86 -11.74
C LEU A 127 13.88 -15.02 -11.18
N LEU A 128 12.88 -14.36 -11.77
CA LEU A 128 11.48 -14.51 -11.39
C LEU A 128 11.01 -15.97 -11.51
N GLU A 129 11.33 -16.63 -12.63
CA GLU A 129 11.05 -18.05 -12.84
C GLU A 129 11.75 -18.94 -11.80
N LYS A 130 13.04 -18.66 -11.53
CA LYS A 130 13.85 -19.43 -10.56
C LYS A 130 13.29 -19.35 -9.13
N TYR A 131 12.77 -18.19 -8.73
CA TYR A 131 12.29 -17.96 -7.37
C TYR A 131 10.78 -18.10 -7.21
N ASP A 132 10.03 -18.31 -8.30
CA ASP A 132 8.57 -18.33 -8.37
C ASP A 132 7.97 -17.00 -7.89
N MET A 133 8.43 -15.93 -8.54
CA MET A 133 8.10 -14.55 -8.20
C MET A 133 7.50 -13.80 -9.39
N LYS A 134 6.78 -12.72 -9.09
CA LYS A 134 6.09 -11.84 -10.03
C LYS A 134 6.67 -10.42 -9.94
N ALA A 135 6.64 -9.69 -11.05
CA ALA A 135 7.02 -8.27 -11.08
C ALA A 135 6.17 -7.50 -12.09
N VAL A 136 6.11 -6.18 -11.92
CA VAL A 136 5.41 -5.24 -12.80
C VAL A 136 6.45 -4.40 -13.55
N ILE A 137 6.31 -4.25 -14.86
CA ILE A 137 7.17 -3.37 -15.66
C ILE A 137 6.34 -2.20 -16.19
N SER A 138 6.72 -0.99 -15.81
CA SER A 138 6.11 0.28 -16.25
C SER A 138 6.87 0.82 -17.45
N VAL A 139 6.29 0.66 -18.64
CA VAL A 139 6.97 0.97 -19.91
C VAL A 139 6.69 2.40 -20.38
N VAL A 140 7.74 3.15 -20.74
CA VAL A 140 7.60 4.41 -21.48
C VAL A 140 7.51 4.09 -22.98
N GLY A 141 6.29 4.10 -23.52
CA GLY A 141 6.01 3.65 -24.89
C GLY A 141 6.90 4.27 -25.97
N GLU A 142 7.06 5.60 -25.98
CA GLU A 142 7.88 6.29 -26.99
C GLU A 142 9.36 5.90 -26.91
N PHE A 143 9.90 5.66 -25.72
CA PHE A 143 11.30 5.27 -25.54
C PHE A 143 11.55 3.85 -26.02
N VAL A 144 10.63 2.93 -25.72
CA VAL A 144 10.71 1.55 -26.21
C VAL A 144 10.51 1.48 -27.71
N ASP A 145 9.54 2.21 -28.27
CA ASP A 145 9.33 2.30 -29.72
C ASP A 145 10.60 2.81 -30.42
N SER A 146 11.21 3.88 -29.90
CA SER A 146 12.45 4.45 -30.44
C SER A 146 13.66 3.52 -30.30
N ALA A 147 13.75 2.77 -29.20
CA ALA A 147 14.84 1.81 -28.97
C ALA A 147 14.69 0.57 -29.87
N SER A 148 13.47 0.06 -30.07
CA SER A 148 13.19 -1.13 -30.87
C SER A 148 13.57 -0.98 -32.35
N GLN A 149 13.49 0.24 -32.89
CA GLN A 149 13.92 0.53 -34.27
C GLN A 149 15.42 0.38 -34.49
N ARG A 150 16.22 0.44 -33.42
CA ARG A 150 17.68 0.35 -33.49
C ARG A 150 18.20 -1.08 -33.34
N ASP A 151 17.30 -2.07 -33.39
CA ASP A 151 17.50 -3.51 -33.11
C ASP A 151 18.97 -3.95 -32.92
N ALA A 152 19.32 -4.13 -31.66
CA ALA A 152 19.96 -5.36 -31.25
C ALA A 152 19.38 -5.70 -29.88
N HIS A 153 18.82 -6.91 -29.73
CA HIS A 153 18.48 -7.57 -28.46
C HIS A 153 19.71 -7.74 -27.55
N VAL A 154 20.41 -6.65 -27.29
CA VAL A 154 21.64 -6.54 -26.54
C VAL A 154 21.26 -5.89 -25.22
N PRO A 155 21.43 -6.59 -24.09
CA PRO A 155 21.07 -6.07 -22.78
C PRO A 155 22.08 -5.03 -22.25
N GLU A 156 22.97 -4.53 -23.10
CA GLU A 156 23.97 -3.53 -22.75
C GLU A 156 23.42 -2.13 -23.00
N TYR A 157 23.44 -1.32 -21.95
CA TYR A 157 23.21 0.13 -21.98
C TYR A 157 24.53 0.87 -21.82
#